data_AF-Q8DTW1-F1
#
_entry.id   AF-Q8DTW1-F1
#
_cell.length_a   1.000
_cell.length_b   1.000
_cell.length_c   1.000
_cell.angle_alpha   90.00
_cell.angle_beta   90.00
_cell.angle_gamma   90.00
#
_symmetry.space_group_name_H-M   'P 1'
#
loop_
_entity.id
_entity.type
_entity.pdbx_description
1 polymer ?
#
loop_
_entity_poly.entity_id
_entity_poly.type
_entity_poly.pdbx_seq_one_letter_code
_entity_poly.pdbx_strand_id
1 'polypeptide(L)'
;MNVDFGVASYLFGKSADFLFDTFFAKLGFKNDKDRKKLKKIVNEFKVSINAQHKENPDFENIMSFWKENHIFEELLKIRYSLNSDFNSYDELKKHLEKQKMPVELNIELSEQLMDELEQELSRAVQEVSSLSQADVATLKNNIEPLLSNSLSTPSQPVVKDKNKLLNNKKNGREQLSLEESWNKVSTETAENESSSVDKDTSQKKRESHLASSIFFGDKFDLAFPDVGSDFKVYSKEAVIENRLNEFFRDFNYTSSSPVRKVRGGEWEDISTFKFGSERSLLKTITNGTYELIIDKVVAFNSPAYWNKFILIQVRPDNLAEITGDDYNSKNSKEAFYAFSDNRYYDYKVGEYRKYLVDGILHSLNGEIENRIRYLEKDNFLIVPRYHPLAIEYKYYDKVKIFLEELLVAKNSDEENEIHIKISRFSRSMYRTLADDRENRFVYDYY
;
A
#
# COMPACT_ATOMS: atom_id res chain seq x y z
N MET A 1 -26.31 13.85 36.68
CA MET A 1 -25.98 12.99 35.54
C MET A 1 -24.53 13.24 35.19
N ASN A 2 -23.66 12.24 35.34
CA ASN A 2 -22.41 12.25 34.60
C ASN A 2 -22.74 11.89 33.16
N VAL A 3 -22.09 12.56 32.21
CA VAL A 3 -22.09 12.14 30.81
C VAL A 3 -20.73 11.51 30.60
N ASP A 4 -20.69 10.18 30.39
CA ASP A 4 -19.47 9.51 29.99
C ASP A 4 -19.13 9.96 28.56
N PHE A 5 -18.14 10.83 28.46
CA PHE A 5 -17.51 11.22 27.22
C PHE A 5 -16.31 10.29 27.03
N GLY A 6 -16.34 9.48 25.95
CA GLY A 6 -15.24 8.60 25.55
C GLY A 6 -13.91 9.35 25.40
N VAL A 7 -12.78 8.63 25.33
CA VAL A 7 -11.46 9.27 25.37
C VAL A 7 -11.15 10.02 24.07
N ALA A 8 -11.71 9.57 22.94
CA ALA A 8 -11.81 10.37 21.72
C ALA A 8 -12.50 11.73 21.96
N SER A 9 -13.50 11.81 22.84
CA SER A 9 -14.15 13.07 23.24
C SER A 9 -13.34 13.91 24.25
N TYR A 10 -12.29 13.37 24.87
CA TYR A 10 -11.31 14.18 25.61
C TYR A 10 -10.36 14.90 24.64
N LEU A 11 -9.79 14.18 23.66
CA LEU A 11 -8.90 14.77 22.65
C LEU A 11 -9.63 15.74 21.72
N PHE A 12 -10.91 15.49 21.43
CA PHE A 12 -11.61 16.15 20.32
C PHE A 12 -13.00 16.73 20.67
N GLY A 13 -13.53 16.58 21.89
CA GLY A 13 -14.89 17.03 22.24
C GLY A 13 -15.06 18.56 22.37
N LYS A 14 -16.27 19.01 22.72
CA LYS A 14 -16.55 20.46 22.94
C LYS A 14 -15.76 21.07 24.11
N SER A 15 -15.37 20.24 25.08
CA SER A 15 -14.40 20.58 26.13
C SER A 15 -13.00 20.78 25.55
N ALA A 16 -12.59 19.92 24.61
CA ALA A 16 -11.35 20.09 23.87
C ALA A 16 -11.35 21.40 23.06
N ASP A 17 -12.45 21.78 22.39
CA ASP A 17 -12.53 23.04 21.64
C ASP A 17 -12.21 24.31 22.49
N PHE A 18 -12.44 24.27 23.80
CA PHE A 18 -12.04 25.32 24.76
C PHE A 18 -10.60 25.14 25.27
N LEU A 19 -10.17 23.89 25.49
CA LEU A 19 -8.78 23.57 25.77
C LEU A 19 -7.86 23.99 24.60
N PHE A 20 -8.28 23.86 23.34
CA PHE A 20 -7.51 24.27 22.16
C PHE A 20 -7.13 25.76 22.18
N ASP A 21 -8.06 26.67 22.50
CA ASP A 21 -7.76 28.10 22.51
C ASP A 21 -6.83 28.48 23.68
N THR A 22 -6.95 27.80 24.82
CA THR A 22 -6.02 27.98 25.96
C THR A 22 -4.69 27.25 25.76
N PHE A 23 -4.66 26.16 24.98
CA PHE A 23 -3.48 25.40 24.61
C PHE A 23 -2.63 26.15 23.57
N PHE A 24 -3.22 26.63 22.48
CA PHE A 24 -2.52 27.50 21.52
C PHE A 24 -2.04 28.82 22.17
N ALA A 25 -2.71 29.30 23.22
CA ALA A 25 -2.22 30.42 24.03
C ALA A 25 -1.01 30.04 24.89
N LYS A 26 -1.05 28.91 25.61
CA LYS A 26 0.09 28.38 26.40
C LYS A 26 1.30 28.06 25.53
N LEU A 27 1.08 27.49 24.35
CA LEU A 27 2.09 27.20 23.32
C LEU A 27 2.67 28.47 22.65
N GLY A 28 2.21 29.67 23.01
CA GLY A 28 2.83 30.92 22.57
C GLY A 28 2.56 31.33 21.12
N PHE A 29 1.57 30.74 20.43
CA PHE A 29 1.15 31.20 19.11
C PHE A 29 0.65 32.66 19.18
N LYS A 30 1.29 33.58 18.45
CA LYS A 30 0.98 35.03 18.51
C LYS A 30 0.04 35.55 17.42
N ASN A 31 -0.30 34.72 16.43
CA ASN A 31 -1.07 35.13 15.25
C ASN A 31 -2.42 34.41 15.19
N ASP A 32 -3.51 35.17 15.26
CA ASP A 32 -4.88 34.64 15.21
C ASP A 32 -5.27 34.03 13.86
N LYS A 33 -4.61 34.41 12.75
CA LYS A 33 -4.82 33.77 11.44
C LYS A 33 -4.35 32.31 11.48
N ASP A 34 -3.18 32.09 12.07
CA ASP A 34 -2.50 30.80 12.10
C ASP A 34 -3.22 29.86 13.07
N ARG A 35 -3.58 30.37 14.27
CA ARG A 35 -4.47 29.69 15.23
C ARG A 35 -5.79 29.25 14.59
N LYS A 36 -6.46 30.12 13.82
CA LYS A 36 -7.73 29.79 13.14
C LYS A 36 -7.56 28.72 12.07
N LYS A 37 -6.47 28.75 11.29
CA LYS A 37 -6.20 27.74 10.25
C LYS A 37 -5.82 26.39 10.86
N LEU A 38 -5.03 26.38 11.93
CA LEU A 38 -4.76 25.19 12.74
C LEU A 38 -6.04 24.60 13.34
N LYS A 39 -6.85 25.41 14.01
CA LYS A 39 -8.11 24.96 14.62
C LYS A 39 -9.12 24.43 13.59
N LYS A 40 -9.04 24.88 12.34
CA LYS A 40 -9.79 24.28 11.21
C LYS A 40 -9.26 22.89 10.88
N ILE A 41 -7.97 22.75 10.57
CA ILE A 41 -7.36 21.49 10.13
C ILE A 41 -7.47 20.40 11.22
N VAL A 42 -7.21 20.73 12.49
CA VAL A 42 -7.41 19.80 13.62
C VAL A 42 -8.87 19.35 13.75
N ASN A 43 -9.85 20.23 13.44
CA ASN A 43 -11.26 19.84 13.42
C ASN A 43 -11.64 19.01 12.19
N GLU A 44 -10.98 19.20 11.04
CA GLU A 44 -11.19 18.40 9.84
C GLU A 44 -10.59 16.99 9.99
N PHE A 45 -9.37 16.87 10.51
CA PHE A 45 -8.76 15.60 10.92
C PHE A 45 -9.66 14.82 11.90
N LYS A 46 -10.09 15.49 12.98
CA LYS A 46 -11.08 14.98 13.96
C LYS A 46 -12.33 14.41 13.30
N VAL A 47 -12.92 15.12 12.33
CA VAL A 47 -14.13 14.65 11.62
C VAL A 47 -13.81 13.46 10.72
N SER A 48 -12.65 13.46 10.04
CA SER A 48 -12.16 12.33 9.25
C SER A 48 -12.01 11.06 10.10
N ILE A 49 -11.20 11.08 11.16
CA ILE A 49 -10.91 9.89 11.96
C ILE A 49 -12.15 9.36 12.68
N ASN A 50 -13.07 10.23 13.14
CA ASN A 50 -14.32 9.80 13.77
C ASN A 50 -15.33 9.26 12.75
N ALA A 51 -15.25 9.65 11.47
CA ALA A 51 -16.06 9.04 10.41
C ALA A 51 -15.49 7.69 9.95
N GLN A 52 -14.16 7.51 9.98
CA GLN A 52 -13.48 6.30 9.53
C GLN A 52 -13.36 5.20 10.60
N HIS A 53 -13.13 5.57 11.87
CA HIS A 53 -12.68 4.62 12.90
C HIS A 53 -13.55 4.53 14.16
N LYS A 54 -14.63 5.31 14.29
CA LYS A 54 -15.51 5.27 15.48
C LYS A 54 -16.16 3.90 15.76
N GLU A 55 -16.29 3.05 14.73
CA GLU A 55 -16.83 1.69 14.86
C GLU A 55 -15.72 0.61 14.89
N ASN A 56 -14.44 1.01 14.85
CA ASN A 56 -13.30 0.11 15.06
C ASN A 56 -13.10 -0.11 16.57
N PRO A 57 -13.04 -1.38 17.06
CA PRO A 57 -12.90 -1.67 18.49
C PRO A 57 -11.62 -1.14 19.13
N ASP A 58 -10.54 -0.99 18.35
CA ASP A 58 -9.24 -0.54 18.85
C ASP A 58 -9.18 0.99 19.05
N PHE A 59 -10.11 1.75 18.47
CA PHE A 59 -9.98 3.20 18.32
C PHE A 59 -9.95 3.96 19.65
N GLU A 60 -10.83 3.64 20.61
CA GLU A 60 -10.79 4.29 21.94
C GLU A 60 -9.54 3.88 22.75
N ASN A 61 -8.98 2.68 22.52
CA ASN A 61 -7.70 2.27 23.14
C ASN A 61 -6.54 3.10 22.56
N ILE A 62 -6.49 3.30 21.25
CA ILE A 62 -5.49 4.16 20.58
C ILE A 62 -5.62 5.62 21.05
N MET A 63 -6.84 6.17 21.09
CA MET A 63 -7.08 7.53 21.58
C MET A 63 -6.74 7.70 23.07
N SER A 64 -6.83 6.63 23.86
CA SER A 64 -6.37 6.62 25.26
C SER A 64 -4.84 6.64 25.34
N PHE A 65 -4.17 5.76 24.61
CA PHE A 65 -2.71 5.71 24.52
C PHE A 65 -2.09 7.04 24.04
N TRP A 66 -2.70 7.68 23.03
CA TRP A 66 -2.30 8.99 22.51
C TRP A 66 -2.39 10.10 23.55
N LYS A 67 -3.47 10.10 24.34
CA LYS A 67 -3.70 11.06 25.42
C LYS A 67 -2.71 10.88 26.57
N GLU A 68 -2.44 9.64 26.95
CA GLU A 68 -1.50 9.32 28.05
C GLU A 68 -0.06 9.70 27.72
N ASN A 69 0.31 9.68 26.43
CA ASN A 69 1.66 9.98 25.95
C ASN A 69 1.78 11.34 25.24
N HIS A 70 0.76 12.21 25.36
CA HIS A 70 0.73 13.57 24.79
C HIS A 70 1.12 13.65 23.31
N ILE A 71 0.81 12.59 22.54
CA ILE A 71 1.31 12.41 21.16
C ILE A 71 0.83 13.54 20.26
N PHE A 72 -0.44 13.93 20.42
CA PHE A 72 -1.04 15.03 19.67
C PHE A 72 -0.36 16.38 20.00
N GLU A 73 -0.07 16.63 21.28
CA GLU A 73 0.61 17.85 21.72
C GLU A 73 2.05 17.93 21.20
N GLU A 74 2.82 16.84 21.27
CA GLU A 74 4.20 16.82 20.79
C GLU A 74 4.29 16.99 19.28
N LEU A 75 3.42 16.35 18.48
CA LEU A 75 3.35 16.56 17.03
C LEU A 75 3.16 18.04 16.66
N LEU A 76 2.24 18.74 17.36
CA LEU A 76 2.05 20.17 17.18
C LEU A 76 3.27 21.00 17.59
N LYS A 77 3.94 20.64 18.70
CA LYS A 77 5.15 21.33 19.14
C LYS A 77 6.31 21.15 18.16
N ILE A 78 6.56 19.92 17.69
CA ILE A 78 7.59 19.58 16.69
C ILE A 78 7.37 20.40 15.42
N ARG A 79 6.15 20.36 14.86
CA ARG A 79 5.87 20.99 13.56
C ARG A 79 5.90 22.51 13.56
N TYR A 80 5.55 23.15 14.68
CA TYR A 80 5.61 24.61 14.81
C TYR A 80 6.88 25.11 15.51
N SER A 81 7.90 24.26 15.65
CA SER A 81 9.21 24.58 16.25
C SER A 81 9.09 25.21 17.64
N LEU A 82 8.19 24.66 18.45
CA LEU A 82 7.96 25.03 19.85
C LEU A 82 8.88 24.20 20.76
N ASN A 83 8.73 24.35 22.07
CA ASN A 83 9.44 23.56 23.07
C ASN A 83 8.85 22.14 23.21
N SER A 84 8.96 21.34 22.15
CA SER A 84 8.84 19.88 22.24
C SER A 84 9.97 19.30 23.05
N ASP A 85 9.70 18.17 23.70
CA ASP A 85 10.72 17.36 24.36
C ASP A 85 11.48 16.46 23.34
N PHE A 86 11.08 16.51 22.06
CA PHE A 86 11.66 15.79 20.92
C PHE A 86 12.08 16.74 19.79
N ASN A 87 13.21 16.45 19.13
CA ASN A 87 13.73 17.27 18.03
C ASN A 87 13.06 16.93 16.68
N SER A 88 12.48 15.74 16.55
CA SER A 88 11.75 15.31 15.35
C SER A 88 10.69 14.25 15.65
N TYR A 89 9.81 14.03 14.68
CA TYR A 89 8.83 12.94 14.67
C TYR A 89 9.47 11.56 14.76
N ASP A 90 10.60 11.34 14.08
CA ASP A 90 11.33 10.07 14.16
C ASP A 90 11.88 9.82 15.57
N GLU A 91 12.16 10.88 16.34
CA GLU A 91 12.60 10.78 17.73
C GLU A 91 11.41 10.49 18.68
N LEU A 92 10.24 11.08 18.42
CA LEU A 92 8.98 10.73 19.09
C LEU A 92 8.59 9.27 18.84
N LYS A 93 8.59 8.79 17.57
CA LYS A 93 8.35 7.37 17.24
C LYS A 93 9.34 6.46 17.99
N LYS A 94 10.65 6.75 17.92
CA LYS A 94 11.70 6.01 18.66
C LYS A 94 11.69 6.18 20.18
N HIS A 95 10.84 7.05 20.73
CA HIS A 95 10.56 7.10 22.16
C HIS A 95 9.42 6.14 22.51
N LEU A 96 8.32 6.21 21.74
CA LEU A 96 7.15 5.34 21.90
C LEU A 96 7.52 3.86 21.68
N GLU A 97 8.32 3.54 20.66
CA GLU A 97 8.92 2.20 20.43
C GLU A 97 9.63 1.60 21.66
N LYS A 98 10.16 2.44 22.55
CA LYS A 98 10.93 2.04 23.74
C LYS A 98 10.10 2.05 25.03
N GLN A 99 8.93 2.69 25.01
CA GLN A 99 7.95 2.52 26.08
C GLN A 99 7.34 1.12 25.99
N LYS A 100 6.78 0.62 27.09
CA LYS A 100 5.99 -0.61 27.06
C LYS A 100 4.61 -0.30 26.46
N MET A 101 4.50 -0.42 25.13
CA MET A 101 3.20 -0.42 24.45
C MET A 101 2.26 -1.45 25.11
N PRO A 102 0.97 -1.12 25.33
CA PRO A 102 -0.01 -2.10 25.77
C PRO A 102 -0.08 -3.26 24.76
N VAL A 103 -0.10 -4.51 25.25
CA VAL A 103 -0.16 -5.71 24.39
C VAL A 103 -1.44 -5.78 23.55
N GLU A 104 -2.48 -5.06 24.00
CA GLU A 104 -3.80 -4.95 23.37
C GLU A 104 -3.93 -3.69 22.47
N LEU A 105 -2.85 -2.93 22.28
CA LEU A 105 -2.83 -1.77 21.38
C LEU A 105 -2.56 -2.22 19.94
N ASN A 106 -3.43 -1.81 19.01
CA ASN A 106 -3.15 -1.91 17.58
C ASN A 106 -2.12 -0.84 17.17
N ILE A 107 -0.83 -1.18 17.34
CA ILE A 107 0.32 -0.30 17.08
C ILE A 107 0.32 0.18 15.63
N GLU A 108 0.05 -0.68 14.66
CA GLU A 108 0.04 -0.32 13.24
C GLU A 108 -1.00 0.77 12.93
N LEU A 109 -2.23 0.63 13.44
CA LEU A 109 -3.27 1.65 13.29
C LEU A 109 -2.93 2.94 14.06
N SER A 110 -2.30 2.83 15.24
CA SER A 110 -1.80 3.99 15.98
C SER A 110 -0.75 4.78 15.20
N GLU A 111 0.24 4.09 14.60
CA GLU A 111 1.28 4.73 13.80
C GLU A 111 0.72 5.33 12.50
N GLN A 112 -0.17 4.62 11.80
CA GLN A 112 -0.84 5.15 10.60
C GLN A 112 -1.61 6.45 10.90
N LEU A 113 -2.34 6.51 12.01
CA LEU A 113 -3.04 7.72 12.44
C LEU A 113 -2.07 8.85 12.83
N MET A 114 -0.91 8.53 13.43
CA MET A 114 0.14 9.50 13.72
C MET A 114 0.75 10.07 12.43
N ASP A 115 1.02 9.22 11.43
CA ASP A 115 1.55 9.61 10.13
C ASP A 115 0.56 10.49 9.34
N GLU A 116 -0.76 10.22 9.43
CA GLU A 116 -1.81 11.05 8.81
C GLU A 116 -1.87 12.45 9.47
N LEU A 117 -1.95 12.51 10.80
CA LEU A 117 -1.94 13.76 11.56
C LEU A 117 -0.67 14.58 11.28
N GLU A 118 0.48 13.94 11.27
CA GLU A 118 1.78 14.58 11.04
C GLU A 118 1.89 15.17 9.62
N GLN A 119 1.32 14.50 8.62
CA GLN A 119 1.22 15.03 7.26
C GLN A 119 0.26 16.22 7.17
N GLU A 120 -0.90 16.16 7.84
CA GLU A 120 -1.87 17.27 7.90
C GLU A 120 -1.27 18.50 8.59
N LEU A 121 -0.55 18.31 9.71
CA LEU A 121 0.14 19.39 10.42
C LEU A 121 1.32 19.96 9.61
N SER A 122 2.10 19.11 8.93
CA SER A 122 3.15 19.56 8.02
C SER A 122 2.60 20.41 6.86
N ARG A 123 1.45 20.01 6.29
CA ARG A 123 0.72 20.79 5.28
C ARG A 123 0.18 22.11 5.87
N ALA A 124 -0.35 22.08 7.08
CA ALA A 124 -0.82 23.26 7.80
C ALA A 124 0.29 24.30 8.00
N VAL A 125 1.50 23.87 8.41
CA VAL A 125 2.69 24.74 8.53
C VAL A 125 3.03 25.36 7.18
N GLN A 126 3.11 24.54 6.13
CA GLN A 126 3.49 25.00 4.79
C GLN A 126 2.50 26.04 4.22
N GLU A 127 1.19 25.84 4.39
CA GLU A 127 0.19 26.81 3.91
C GLU A 127 -0.10 27.98 4.87
N VAL A 128 0.54 28.02 6.05
CA VAL A 128 0.55 29.16 6.98
C VAL A 128 1.81 30.01 6.76
N SER A 129 2.92 29.35 6.43
CA SER A 129 4.19 29.98 6.09
C SER A 129 4.05 30.99 4.95
N SER A 130 4.81 32.08 5.02
CA SER A 130 4.92 33.07 3.94
C SER A 130 5.94 32.68 2.85
N LEU A 131 6.55 31.50 2.97
CA LEU A 131 7.52 30.97 2.00
C LEU A 131 6.79 30.39 0.79
N SER A 132 7.23 30.75 -0.42
CA SER A 132 6.72 30.13 -1.64
C SER A 132 7.22 28.68 -1.78
N GLN A 133 6.61 27.90 -2.67
CA GLN A 133 7.11 26.57 -3.02
C GLN A 133 8.57 26.60 -3.55
N ALA A 134 8.98 27.70 -4.19
CA ALA A 134 10.36 27.89 -4.62
C ALA A 134 11.31 28.13 -3.42
N ASP A 135 10.88 28.89 -2.41
CA ASP A 135 11.66 29.10 -1.19
C ASP A 135 11.78 27.80 -0.38
N VAL A 136 10.69 27.02 -0.28
CA VAL A 136 10.69 25.70 0.38
C VAL A 136 11.59 24.70 -0.35
N ALA A 137 11.55 24.67 -1.69
CA ALA A 137 12.44 23.84 -2.49
C ALA A 137 13.92 24.29 -2.36
N THR A 138 14.17 25.60 -2.32
CA THR A 138 15.51 26.16 -2.12
C THR A 138 16.05 25.86 -0.72
N LEU A 139 15.22 25.95 0.32
CA LEU A 139 15.58 25.52 1.67
C LEU A 139 15.87 24.03 1.71
N LYS A 140 14.99 23.19 1.14
CA LYS A 140 15.18 21.74 1.08
C LYS A 140 16.51 21.37 0.41
N ASN A 141 16.75 21.88 -0.80
CA ASN A 141 17.96 21.59 -1.59
C ASN A 141 19.26 22.09 -0.91
N ASN A 142 19.19 23.09 -0.04
CA ASN A 142 20.34 23.61 0.71
C ASN A 142 20.52 22.94 2.10
N ILE A 143 19.46 22.35 2.67
CA ILE A 143 19.48 21.74 4.01
C ILE A 143 19.70 20.22 3.94
N GLU A 144 19.14 19.51 2.94
CA GLU A 144 19.44 18.09 2.72
C GLU A 144 20.95 17.77 2.65
N PRO A 145 21.80 18.50 1.90
CA PRO A 145 23.25 18.25 1.89
C PRO A 145 23.95 18.59 3.21
N LEU A 146 23.36 19.43 4.07
CA LEU A 146 23.89 19.69 5.42
C LEU A 146 23.52 18.54 6.38
N LEU A 147 22.34 17.95 6.24
CA LEU A 147 21.89 16.80 7.03
C LEU A 147 22.54 15.48 6.59
N SER A 148 22.79 15.26 5.29
CA SER A 148 23.50 14.06 4.82
C SER A 148 24.97 14.02 5.28
N ASN A 149 25.61 15.20 5.35
CA ASN A 149 27.00 15.31 5.78
C ASN A 149 27.18 15.08 7.30
N SER A 150 26.18 15.36 8.14
CA SER A 150 26.27 15.10 9.59
C SER A 150 26.20 13.60 9.93
N LEU A 151 25.70 12.76 9.02
CA LEU A 151 25.64 11.30 9.16
C LEU A 151 26.90 10.57 8.64
N SER A 152 27.89 11.30 8.11
CA SER A 152 28.94 10.74 7.24
C SER A 152 30.38 10.87 7.78
N THR A 153 30.61 11.03 9.09
CA THR A 153 31.96 11.07 9.69
C THR A 153 32.06 10.36 11.05
N PRO A 154 33.04 9.46 11.27
CA PRO A 154 33.40 9.01 12.62
C PRO A 154 34.09 10.11 13.42
N SER A 155 33.89 10.11 14.73
CA SER A 155 34.21 11.21 15.66
C SER A 155 35.71 11.50 15.83
N GLN A 156 36.07 12.78 16.01
CA GLN A 156 37.10 13.31 16.95
C GLN A 156 36.86 14.83 17.18
N PRO A 157 37.30 15.46 18.31
CA PRO A 157 36.68 16.69 18.80
C PRO A 157 37.57 17.96 18.89
N VAL A 158 37.12 19.08 18.30
CA VAL A 158 37.62 20.46 18.53
C VAL A 158 36.40 21.41 18.43
N VAL A 159 35.81 21.91 19.53
CA VAL A 159 36.22 23.04 20.40
C VAL A 159 36.20 24.42 19.70
N LYS A 160 35.14 25.21 19.97
CA LYS A 160 34.97 26.67 19.70
C LYS A 160 34.94 27.05 18.20
N ASP A 161 34.01 27.85 17.69
CA ASP A 161 33.37 29.04 18.27
C ASP A 161 31.84 29.13 18.04
N LYS A 162 31.13 29.69 19.01
CA LYS A 162 29.77 30.26 18.86
C LYS A 162 29.80 31.75 19.18
N ASN A 163 29.67 32.64 18.20
CA ASN A 163 29.25 34.04 18.41
C ASN A 163 29.00 34.78 17.07
N LYS A 164 28.08 35.77 17.09
CA LYS A 164 27.52 36.51 15.93
C LYS A 164 26.59 35.61 15.06
N LEU A 165 25.33 35.97 14.74
CA LEU A 165 24.42 37.06 15.15
C LEU A 165 23.01 36.43 15.37
N LEU A 166 21.98 37.08 15.93
CA LEU A 166 21.78 38.44 16.44
C LEU A 166 21.36 38.40 17.93
N ASN A 167 21.47 39.53 18.63
CA ASN A 167 20.85 39.72 19.95
C ASN A 167 20.26 41.13 20.09
N ASN A 168 18.93 41.21 20.29
CA ASN A 168 18.17 42.38 20.76
C ASN A 168 16.92 41.83 21.47
N LYS A 169 16.80 41.94 22.81
CA LYS A 169 16.13 43.04 23.55
C LYS A 169 14.67 43.28 23.09
N LYS A 170 13.62 43.35 23.93
CA LYS A 170 13.28 43.15 25.38
C LYS A 170 11.73 42.96 25.42
N ASN A 171 10.98 42.51 26.45
CA ASN A 171 11.12 42.08 27.86
C ASN A 171 9.97 41.03 28.11
N GLY A 172 9.71 40.42 29.27
CA GLY A 172 10.44 40.32 30.55
C GLY A 172 9.49 40.17 31.77
N ARG A 173 9.61 39.09 32.57
CA ARG A 173 8.81 38.69 33.76
C ARG A 173 7.33 38.34 33.45
N GLU A 174 6.68 37.39 34.12
CA GLU A 174 6.87 36.88 35.49
C GLU A 174 7.13 35.35 35.59
N GLN A 175 7.47 34.89 36.80
CA GLN A 175 7.57 33.47 37.18
C GLN A 175 6.40 33.10 38.11
N LEU A 176 5.98 31.83 38.10
CA LEU A 176 5.53 31.12 39.30
C LEU A 176 5.71 29.60 39.11
N SER A 177 5.82 28.87 40.22
CA SER A 177 6.46 27.55 40.31
C SER A 177 5.50 26.35 40.18
N LEU A 178 6.04 25.20 39.73
CA LEU A 178 5.38 23.90 39.79
C LEU A 178 6.38 22.72 39.72
N GLU A 179 7.52 22.84 40.42
CA GLU A 179 8.71 21.96 40.26
C GLU A 179 8.92 20.96 41.41
N GLU A 180 8.01 20.91 42.40
CA GLU A 180 8.20 20.15 43.66
C GLU A 180 7.39 18.83 43.79
N SER A 181 6.79 18.38 42.68
CA SER A 181 6.35 16.98 42.47
C SER A 181 6.79 16.59 41.05
N TRP A 182 7.50 15.49 40.78
CA TRP A 182 7.15 14.12 41.20
C TRP A 182 8.37 13.20 41.47
N ASN A 183 9.56 13.73 41.78
CA ASN A 183 10.78 12.92 41.91
C ASN A 183 10.82 11.98 43.15
N LYS A 184 10.21 10.79 43.02
CA LYS A 184 10.55 9.59 43.81
C LYS A 184 10.06 8.29 43.14
N VAL A 185 10.78 7.19 43.43
CA VAL A 185 10.58 5.83 42.90
C VAL A 185 11.04 5.64 41.44
N SER A 186 12.35 5.42 41.23
CA SER A 186 12.94 4.83 40.02
C SER A 186 14.41 4.44 40.26
N THR A 187 14.64 3.26 40.82
CA THR A 187 15.93 2.53 40.85
C THR A 187 15.67 1.04 41.09
N GLU A 188 16.61 0.19 40.68
CA GLU A 188 16.63 -1.29 40.80
C GLU A 188 15.60 -2.00 39.89
N THR A 189 15.96 -2.99 39.04
CA THR A 189 17.26 -3.65 38.82
C THR A 189 17.47 -3.99 37.34
N ALA A 190 18.73 -4.05 36.91
CA ALA A 190 19.19 -4.65 35.65
C ALA A 190 20.38 -5.57 35.95
N GLU A 191 20.80 -6.40 34.98
CA GLU A 191 21.59 -7.65 35.08
C GLU A 191 20.69 -8.91 35.03
N ASN A 192 21.03 -9.99 34.30
CA ASN A 192 22.09 -10.26 33.32
C ASN A 192 21.57 -11.25 32.27
N GLU A 193 22.15 -11.27 31.07
CA GLU A 193 22.85 -12.42 30.47
C GLU A 193 23.10 -12.22 28.97
N SER A 194 24.33 -12.55 28.54
CA SER A 194 24.75 -12.54 27.14
C SER A 194 24.93 -13.97 26.64
N SER A 195 24.45 -14.26 25.43
CA SER A 195 24.90 -15.42 24.67
C SER A 195 24.95 -15.13 23.17
N SER A 196 25.80 -15.87 22.46
CA SER A 196 26.26 -15.55 21.11
C SER A 196 25.64 -16.47 20.06
N VAL A 197 25.31 -15.93 18.88
CA VAL A 197 25.18 -16.69 17.63
C VAL A 197 26.01 -15.98 16.55
N ASP A 198 26.70 -16.77 15.75
CA ASP A 198 27.67 -16.30 14.76
C ASP A 198 27.04 -15.93 13.41
N LYS A 199 27.86 -15.32 12.54
CA LYS A 199 27.48 -14.88 11.20
C LYS A 199 27.31 -16.07 10.26
N ASP A 200 26.19 -16.12 9.52
CA ASP A 200 26.25 -15.88 8.07
C ASP A 200 24.87 -15.50 7.51
N THR A 201 24.82 -14.48 6.65
CA THR A 201 23.77 -14.26 5.66
C THR A 201 24.22 -13.13 4.75
N SER A 202 24.44 -13.44 3.47
CA SER A 202 24.70 -12.42 2.47
C SER A 202 23.46 -11.54 2.29
N GLN A 203 23.55 -10.27 2.71
CA GLN A 203 22.53 -9.28 2.42
C GLN A 203 22.44 -9.10 0.90
N LYS A 204 21.50 -9.80 0.25
CA LYS A 204 20.95 -9.37 -1.04
C LYS A 204 20.46 -7.94 -0.84
N LYS A 205 21.16 -6.99 -1.46
CA LYS A 205 20.79 -5.59 -1.49
C LYS A 205 19.36 -5.51 -2.01
N ARG A 206 18.41 -5.09 -1.16
CA ARG A 206 17.00 -4.92 -1.55
C ARG A 206 16.93 -3.91 -2.69
N GLU A 207 16.45 -4.35 -3.85
CA GLU A 207 16.31 -3.49 -5.01
C GLU A 207 15.00 -2.70 -4.88
N SER A 208 15.11 -1.38 -4.94
CA SER A 208 13.95 -0.49 -4.83
C SER A 208 13.16 -0.52 -6.14
N HIS A 209 12.04 -1.24 -6.15
CA HIS A 209 11.09 -1.17 -7.26
C HIS A 209 10.30 0.15 -7.18
N LEU A 210 9.79 0.61 -8.31
CA LEU A 210 8.84 1.73 -8.34
C LEU A 210 7.50 1.29 -7.74
N ALA A 211 6.77 2.24 -7.16
CA ALA A 211 5.36 2.07 -6.78
C ALA A 211 4.56 1.37 -7.89
N SER A 212 3.72 0.40 -7.53
CA SER A 212 2.88 -0.41 -8.42
C SER A 212 2.26 0.37 -9.56
N SER A 213 1.62 1.51 -9.28
CA SER A 213 0.99 2.32 -10.33
C SER A 213 1.98 2.98 -11.29
N ILE A 214 3.17 3.36 -10.82
CA ILE A 214 4.24 3.92 -11.66
C ILE A 214 4.89 2.79 -12.47
N PHE A 215 5.25 1.68 -11.81
CA PHE A 215 5.78 0.46 -12.44
C PHE A 215 4.87 -0.03 -13.56
N PHE A 216 3.56 -0.13 -13.29
CA PHE A 216 2.57 -0.52 -14.30
C PHE A 216 2.51 0.50 -15.44
N GLY A 217 2.52 1.81 -15.13
CA GLY A 217 2.50 2.88 -16.12
C GLY A 217 3.69 2.82 -17.08
N ASP A 218 4.90 2.68 -16.56
CA ASP A 218 6.14 2.59 -17.35
C ASP A 218 6.15 1.31 -18.20
N LYS A 219 5.77 0.17 -17.61
CA LYS A 219 5.62 -1.11 -18.32
C LYS A 219 4.56 -1.03 -19.43
N PHE A 220 3.46 -0.34 -19.19
CA PHE A 220 2.39 -0.14 -20.16
C PHE A 220 2.84 0.74 -21.32
N ASP A 221 3.54 1.84 -21.07
CA ASP A 221 3.98 2.75 -22.13
C ASP A 221 5.12 2.16 -22.99
N LEU A 222 5.99 1.32 -22.40
CA LEU A 222 6.98 0.55 -23.14
C LEU A 222 6.33 -0.55 -24.00
N ALA A 223 5.38 -1.29 -23.44
CA ALA A 223 4.72 -2.39 -24.13
C ALA A 223 3.76 -1.89 -25.21
N PHE A 224 2.92 -0.89 -24.92
CA PHE A 224 1.78 -0.44 -25.72
C PHE A 224 1.90 1.02 -26.21
N PRO A 225 3.03 1.46 -26.82
CA PRO A 225 3.24 2.86 -27.22
C PRO A 225 2.33 3.33 -28.37
N ASP A 226 1.55 2.42 -28.97
CA ASP A 226 0.65 2.69 -30.09
C ASP A 226 -0.83 2.84 -29.68
N VAL A 227 -1.11 3.00 -28.37
CA VAL A 227 -2.44 3.26 -27.80
C VAL A 227 -2.69 4.77 -27.68
N GLY A 228 -3.86 5.22 -28.17
CA GLY A 228 -4.30 6.62 -28.02
C GLY A 228 -4.81 6.95 -26.61
N SER A 229 -5.68 7.97 -26.50
CA SER A 229 -6.23 8.47 -25.24
C SER A 229 -7.25 7.56 -24.53
N ASP A 230 -7.65 6.45 -25.15
CA ASP A 230 -8.83 5.65 -24.78
C ASP A 230 -8.46 4.18 -24.55
N PHE A 231 -8.41 3.39 -25.62
CA PHE A 231 -7.95 2.00 -25.58
C PHE A 231 -7.51 1.50 -26.96
N LYS A 232 -6.88 0.32 -27.02
CA LYS A 232 -6.62 -0.40 -28.28
C LYS A 232 -6.79 -1.90 -28.11
N VAL A 233 -7.47 -2.52 -29.09
CA VAL A 233 -7.66 -3.97 -29.19
C VAL A 233 -6.55 -4.57 -30.04
N TYR A 234 -5.90 -5.62 -29.54
CA TYR A 234 -4.93 -6.44 -30.25
C TYR A 234 -5.48 -7.87 -30.33
N SER A 235 -5.65 -8.39 -31.55
CA SER A 235 -6.22 -9.73 -31.84
C SER A 235 -5.31 -10.60 -32.73
N LYS A 236 -4.08 -10.14 -33.01
CA LYS A 236 -3.07 -10.92 -33.73
C LYS A 236 -2.12 -11.55 -32.73
N GLU A 237 -2.06 -12.88 -32.72
CA GLU A 237 -1.26 -13.70 -31.80
C GLU A 237 0.18 -13.21 -31.62
N ALA A 238 0.97 -13.10 -32.70
CA ALA A 238 2.35 -12.61 -32.64
C ALA A 238 2.50 -11.15 -32.13
N VAL A 239 1.42 -10.34 -32.20
CA VAL A 239 1.41 -8.98 -31.62
C VAL A 239 1.06 -9.05 -30.14
N ILE A 240 0.08 -9.86 -29.75
CA ILE A 240 -0.27 -10.16 -28.34
C ILE A 240 0.97 -10.69 -27.60
N GLU A 241 1.68 -11.64 -28.23
CA GLU A 241 2.92 -12.22 -27.71
C GLU A 241 4.00 -11.16 -27.49
N ASN A 242 4.31 -10.36 -28.51
CA ASN A 242 5.30 -9.28 -28.40
C ASN A 242 4.93 -8.27 -27.30
N ARG A 243 3.66 -7.86 -27.23
CA ARG A 243 3.16 -6.87 -26.27
C ARG A 243 3.23 -7.37 -24.83
N LEU A 244 2.77 -8.59 -24.56
CA LEU A 244 2.79 -9.15 -23.20
C LEU A 244 4.20 -9.57 -22.76
N ASN A 245 5.07 -10.04 -23.66
CA ASN A 245 6.47 -10.28 -23.34
C ASN A 245 7.22 -8.99 -22.95
N GLU A 246 6.96 -7.86 -23.61
CA GLU A 246 7.56 -6.57 -23.24
C GLU A 246 7.07 -6.11 -21.85
N PHE A 247 5.75 -6.20 -21.61
CA PHE A 247 5.13 -5.85 -20.33
C PHE A 247 5.68 -6.71 -19.18
N PHE A 248 5.68 -8.04 -19.34
CA PHE A 248 6.15 -9.01 -18.34
C PHE A 248 7.65 -9.34 -18.43
N ARG A 249 8.46 -8.55 -19.15
CA ARG A 249 9.93 -8.72 -19.13
C ARG A 249 10.47 -8.59 -17.71
N ASP A 250 11.38 -9.49 -17.31
CA ASP A 250 12.01 -9.55 -15.98
C ASP A 250 11.02 -9.70 -14.80
N PHE A 251 9.79 -10.13 -15.07
CA PHE A 251 8.70 -10.18 -14.07
C PHE A 251 8.69 -11.54 -13.33
N ASN A 252 9.11 -11.54 -12.06
CA ASN A 252 9.20 -12.75 -11.22
C ASN A 252 9.09 -12.42 -9.72
N TYR A 253 7.89 -12.57 -9.16
CA TYR A 253 7.53 -12.28 -7.76
C TYR A 253 7.04 -13.54 -7.03
N THR A 254 7.30 -13.67 -5.72
CA THR A 254 7.08 -14.95 -4.98
C THR A 254 6.13 -14.87 -3.78
N SER A 255 5.84 -13.69 -3.23
CA SER A 255 4.90 -13.45 -2.10
C SER A 255 4.01 -12.22 -2.25
N SER A 256 4.46 -11.18 -2.96
CA SER A 256 3.74 -9.92 -3.18
C SER A 256 4.10 -9.34 -4.55
N SER A 257 3.12 -8.83 -5.29
CA SER A 257 3.30 -8.37 -6.68
C SER A 257 2.82 -6.94 -6.91
N PRO A 258 3.52 -6.12 -7.73
CA PRO A 258 3.00 -4.84 -8.18
C PRO A 258 1.84 -4.97 -9.19
N VAL A 259 1.48 -6.17 -9.65
CA VAL A 259 0.41 -6.36 -10.66
C VAL A 259 -0.53 -7.51 -10.28
N ARG A 260 -1.84 -7.30 -10.47
CA ARG A 260 -2.90 -8.25 -10.12
C ARG A 260 -3.73 -8.70 -11.32
N LYS A 261 -4.11 -9.97 -11.33
CA LYS A 261 -5.28 -10.51 -12.06
C LYS A 261 -6.53 -10.13 -11.26
N VAL A 262 -7.58 -9.62 -11.92
CA VAL A 262 -8.82 -9.18 -11.27
C VAL A 262 -10.05 -9.55 -12.09
N ARG A 263 -11.07 -10.12 -11.43
CA ARG A 263 -12.41 -10.35 -11.99
C ARG A 263 -13.49 -9.97 -10.96
N GLY A 264 -14.01 -8.75 -11.06
CA GLY A 264 -14.97 -8.23 -10.08
C GLY A 264 -14.28 -7.96 -8.75
N GLY A 265 -14.69 -8.66 -7.68
CA GLY A 265 -14.05 -8.58 -6.36
C GLY A 265 -13.01 -9.66 -6.08
N GLU A 266 -12.84 -10.61 -7.00
CA GLU A 266 -11.81 -11.63 -6.93
C GLU A 266 -10.51 -11.07 -7.53
N TRP A 267 -9.41 -11.11 -6.78
CA TRP A 267 -8.09 -10.67 -7.23
C TRP A 267 -6.98 -11.63 -6.81
N GLU A 268 -5.92 -11.66 -7.60
CA GLU A 268 -4.74 -12.50 -7.36
C GLU A 268 -3.47 -11.75 -7.76
N ASP A 269 -2.44 -11.84 -6.92
CA ASP A 269 -1.12 -11.30 -7.21
C ASP A 269 -0.43 -12.16 -8.29
N ILE A 270 0.04 -11.53 -9.38
CA ILE A 270 0.71 -12.23 -10.48
C ILE A 270 2.17 -12.48 -10.09
N SER A 271 2.62 -13.73 -10.19
CA SER A 271 3.99 -14.16 -9.91
C SER A 271 4.88 -14.05 -11.15
N THR A 272 4.50 -14.73 -12.24
CA THR A 272 5.21 -14.73 -13.53
C THR A 272 4.23 -14.86 -14.69
N PHE A 273 4.64 -14.41 -15.88
CA PHE A 273 3.92 -14.68 -17.12
C PHE A 273 4.92 -15.15 -18.19
N LYS A 274 4.59 -16.21 -18.92
CA LYS A 274 5.46 -16.80 -19.98
C LYS A 274 4.62 -17.31 -21.14
N PHE A 275 5.16 -17.29 -22.35
CA PHE A 275 4.55 -18.01 -23.48
C PHE A 275 5.10 -19.45 -23.53
N GLY A 276 4.19 -20.43 -23.61
CA GLY A 276 4.46 -21.80 -24.00
C GLY A 276 4.13 -22.04 -25.47
N SER A 277 4.33 -23.26 -25.96
CA SER A 277 4.15 -23.61 -27.38
C SER A 277 2.71 -23.57 -27.90
N GLU A 278 1.71 -23.67 -27.01
CA GLU A 278 0.28 -23.64 -27.35
C GLU A 278 -0.56 -22.72 -26.44
N ARG A 279 -0.03 -22.37 -25.25
CA ARG A 279 -0.74 -21.70 -24.16
C ARG A 279 0.18 -20.72 -23.47
N SER A 280 -0.34 -19.57 -23.09
CA SER A 280 0.35 -18.66 -22.18
C SER A 280 0.22 -19.18 -20.75
N LEU A 281 1.28 -19.10 -19.96
CA LEU A 281 1.33 -19.53 -18.56
C LEU A 281 1.33 -18.29 -17.66
N LEU A 282 0.18 -17.99 -17.06
CA LEU A 282 0.01 -16.94 -16.06
C LEU A 282 0.05 -17.57 -14.67
N LYS A 283 1.18 -17.44 -13.97
CA LYS A 283 1.32 -17.91 -12.59
C LYS A 283 0.89 -16.84 -11.61
N THR A 284 0.00 -17.18 -10.69
CA THR A 284 -0.36 -16.34 -9.54
C THR A 284 0.23 -16.90 -8.25
N ILE A 285 0.33 -16.05 -7.23
CA ILE A 285 0.98 -16.40 -5.96
C ILE A 285 0.11 -17.37 -5.13
N THR A 286 -1.21 -17.31 -5.26
CA THR A 286 -2.16 -18.07 -4.43
C THR A 286 -2.73 -19.32 -5.09
N ASN A 287 -3.14 -19.26 -6.37
CA ASN A 287 -4.01 -20.27 -6.95
C ASN A 287 -3.26 -21.31 -7.80
N GLY A 288 -2.12 -20.93 -8.40
CA GLY A 288 -1.32 -21.79 -9.27
C GLY A 288 -1.01 -21.12 -10.61
N THR A 289 -0.93 -21.92 -11.68
CA THR A 289 -0.62 -21.43 -13.03
C THR A 289 -1.81 -21.66 -13.97
N TYR A 290 -2.40 -20.57 -14.43
CA TYR A 290 -3.42 -20.57 -15.48
C TYR A 290 -2.77 -20.80 -16.84
N GLU A 291 -3.31 -21.76 -17.59
CA GLU A 291 -2.93 -22.02 -18.97
C GLU A 291 -3.96 -21.39 -19.90
N LEU A 292 -3.54 -20.36 -20.63
CA LEU A 292 -4.43 -19.43 -21.32
C LEU A 292 -4.26 -19.49 -22.83
N ILE A 293 -5.36 -19.75 -23.53
CA ILE A 293 -5.47 -19.50 -24.97
C ILE A 293 -6.04 -18.10 -25.15
N ILE A 294 -5.18 -17.10 -25.29
CA ILE A 294 -5.61 -15.70 -25.40
C ILE A 294 -6.28 -15.46 -26.77
N ASP A 295 -7.43 -14.76 -26.77
CA ASP A 295 -8.14 -14.28 -27.96
C ASP A 295 -7.67 -12.86 -28.32
N LYS A 296 -7.79 -11.96 -27.34
CA LYS A 296 -7.50 -10.53 -27.49
C LYS A 296 -6.87 -9.97 -26.22
N VAL A 297 -6.06 -8.95 -26.43
CA VAL A 297 -5.59 -8.03 -25.38
C VAL A 297 -6.18 -6.66 -25.67
N VAL A 298 -6.78 -6.01 -24.67
CA VAL A 298 -7.25 -4.62 -24.79
C VAL A 298 -6.52 -3.76 -23.78
N ALA A 299 -5.64 -2.88 -24.27
CA ALA A 299 -4.88 -1.97 -23.45
C ALA A 299 -5.67 -0.68 -23.26
N PHE A 300 -6.07 -0.36 -22.02
CA PHE A 300 -6.81 0.84 -21.66
C PHE A 300 -5.85 1.92 -21.13
N ASN A 301 -5.72 3.01 -21.89
CA ASN A 301 -4.82 4.10 -21.55
C ASN A 301 -5.61 5.25 -20.93
N SER A 302 -5.40 5.51 -19.64
CA SER A 302 -5.96 6.67 -18.96
C SER A 302 -4.91 7.79 -18.89
N PRO A 303 -5.29 9.07 -19.02
CA PRO A 303 -4.37 10.20 -18.85
C PRO A 303 -3.66 10.23 -17.48
N ALA A 304 -4.20 9.53 -16.48
CA ALA A 304 -3.56 9.30 -15.19
C ALA A 304 -2.90 7.92 -15.15
N TYR A 305 -1.60 7.87 -14.85
CA TYR A 305 -0.78 6.65 -14.86
C TYR A 305 -1.35 5.53 -13.96
N TRP A 306 -1.88 5.86 -12.78
CA TRP A 306 -2.49 4.93 -11.82
C TRP A 306 -3.81 4.31 -12.28
N ASN A 307 -4.35 4.73 -13.43
CA ASN A 307 -5.64 4.31 -13.98
C ASN A 307 -5.48 3.63 -15.36
N LYS A 308 -4.25 3.20 -15.69
CA LYS A 308 -3.95 2.36 -16.86
C LYS A 308 -4.16 0.89 -16.49
N PHE A 309 -4.74 0.11 -17.39
CA PHE A 309 -4.94 -1.33 -17.18
C PHE A 309 -5.07 -2.09 -18.49
N ILE A 310 -4.99 -3.42 -18.41
CA ILE A 310 -5.10 -4.33 -19.54
C ILE A 310 -6.30 -5.26 -19.29
N LEU A 311 -7.06 -5.59 -20.32
CA LEU A 311 -8.06 -6.65 -20.33
C LEU A 311 -7.52 -7.81 -21.17
N ILE A 312 -7.59 -9.02 -20.63
CA ILE A 312 -7.33 -10.28 -21.35
C ILE A 312 -8.67 -10.96 -21.63
N GLN A 313 -8.89 -11.33 -22.89
CA GLN A 313 -9.98 -12.21 -23.30
C GLN A 313 -9.41 -13.59 -23.62
N VAL A 314 -10.00 -14.65 -23.07
CA VAL A 314 -9.53 -16.04 -23.14
C VAL A 314 -10.54 -16.90 -23.89
N ARG A 315 -10.06 -17.71 -24.84
CA ARG A 315 -10.86 -18.70 -25.57
C ARG A 315 -11.04 -19.97 -24.72
N PRO A 316 -12.15 -20.71 -24.91
CA PRO A 316 -12.28 -22.07 -24.41
C PRO A 316 -11.10 -22.95 -24.84
N ASP A 317 -10.56 -23.70 -23.90
CA ASP A 317 -9.59 -24.78 -24.12
C ASP A 317 -10.27 -26.15 -23.91
N ASN A 318 -9.59 -27.21 -24.34
CA ASN A 318 -10.03 -28.58 -24.13
C ASN A 318 -9.50 -29.13 -22.79
N LEU A 319 -10.22 -30.11 -22.24
CA LEU A 319 -9.73 -30.95 -21.16
C LEU A 319 -8.35 -31.52 -21.51
N ALA A 320 -7.42 -31.46 -20.56
CA ALA A 320 -6.13 -32.13 -20.69
C ALA A 320 -6.30 -33.66 -20.65
N GLU A 321 -5.47 -34.38 -21.39
CA GLU A 321 -5.30 -35.83 -21.23
C GLU A 321 -4.61 -36.09 -19.88
N ILE A 322 -5.33 -36.72 -18.96
CA ILE A 322 -4.84 -37.01 -17.60
C ILE A 322 -4.19 -38.40 -17.53
N THR A 323 -3.15 -38.50 -16.71
CA THR A 323 -2.44 -39.75 -16.42
C THR A 323 -3.14 -40.46 -15.26
N GLY A 324 -3.75 -41.61 -15.57
CA GLY A 324 -4.45 -42.47 -14.61
C GLY A 324 -5.96 -42.47 -14.78
N ASP A 325 -6.63 -43.17 -13.88
CA ASP A 325 -8.08 -43.40 -13.92
C ASP A 325 -8.86 -42.07 -13.77
N ASP A 326 -9.82 -41.80 -14.65
CA ASP A 326 -10.57 -40.53 -14.69
C ASP A 326 -11.64 -40.44 -13.59
N TYR A 327 -11.54 -39.40 -12.75
CA TYR A 327 -12.47 -39.08 -11.67
C TYR A 327 -13.23 -37.76 -11.88
N ASN A 328 -13.06 -37.08 -13.01
CA ASN A 328 -13.30 -35.65 -13.10
C ASN A 328 -14.72 -35.30 -13.60
N SER A 329 -15.33 -34.28 -13.00
CA SER A 329 -16.72 -33.88 -13.26
C SER A 329 -16.80 -32.85 -14.38
N LYS A 330 -17.37 -33.23 -15.53
CA LYS A 330 -17.41 -32.48 -16.80
C LYS A 330 -18.27 -31.19 -16.80
N ASN A 331 -18.60 -30.63 -15.64
CA ASN A 331 -19.62 -29.59 -15.45
C ASN A 331 -19.07 -28.30 -14.79
N SER A 332 -17.77 -28.02 -14.90
CA SER A 332 -17.15 -26.79 -14.40
C SER A 332 -16.60 -25.91 -15.53
N LYS A 333 -16.68 -24.58 -15.35
CA LYS A 333 -16.10 -23.59 -16.29
C LYS A 333 -14.56 -23.60 -16.29
N GLU A 334 -13.97 -23.91 -15.14
CA GLU A 334 -12.53 -24.09 -14.97
C GLU A 334 -12.24 -25.57 -14.70
N ALA A 335 -11.15 -26.09 -15.28
CA ALA A 335 -10.62 -27.41 -15.00
C ALA A 335 -9.29 -27.29 -14.25
N PHE A 336 -9.20 -28.01 -13.12
CA PHE A 336 -8.04 -28.02 -12.23
C PHE A 336 -7.28 -29.34 -12.39
N TYR A 337 -5.95 -29.24 -12.43
CA TYR A 337 -5.04 -30.37 -12.62
C TYR A 337 -3.84 -30.26 -11.68
N ALA A 338 -3.34 -31.41 -11.25
CA ALA A 338 -1.96 -31.52 -10.77
C ALA A 338 -1.05 -31.77 -11.98
N PHE A 339 0.04 -31.02 -12.11
CA PHE A 339 1.00 -31.15 -13.21
C PHE A 339 2.40 -31.48 -12.68
N SER A 340 3.01 -32.51 -13.24
CA SER A 340 4.35 -32.99 -12.88
C SER A 340 4.95 -33.78 -14.04
N ASP A 341 6.27 -33.74 -14.24
CA ASP A 341 7.00 -34.45 -15.31
C ASP A 341 6.37 -34.35 -16.72
N ASN A 342 5.88 -33.15 -17.07
CA ASN A 342 5.16 -32.83 -18.32
C ASN A 342 3.85 -33.63 -18.54
N ARG A 343 3.19 -34.06 -17.46
CA ARG A 343 1.91 -34.79 -17.49
C ARG A 343 0.88 -34.11 -16.59
N TYR A 344 -0.38 -34.19 -16.99
CA TYR A 344 -1.52 -33.78 -16.18
C TYR A 344 -2.08 -34.97 -15.41
N TYR A 345 -2.64 -34.71 -14.24
CA TYR A 345 -3.27 -35.65 -13.32
C TYR A 345 -4.55 -34.99 -12.76
N ASP A 346 -5.51 -35.77 -12.24
CA ASP A 346 -6.62 -35.22 -11.45
C ASP A 346 -6.07 -34.36 -10.29
N TYR A 347 -6.72 -33.24 -9.98
CA TYR A 347 -6.21 -32.28 -8.99
C TYR A 347 -5.96 -32.90 -7.60
N LYS A 348 -6.72 -33.93 -7.20
CA LYS A 348 -6.56 -34.66 -5.93
C LYS A 348 -5.23 -35.41 -5.83
N VAL A 349 -4.60 -35.71 -6.97
CA VAL A 349 -3.25 -36.28 -7.02
C VAL A 349 -2.22 -35.30 -6.44
N GLY A 350 -2.49 -34.00 -6.49
CA GLY A 350 -1.68 -32.97 -5.81
C GLY A 350 -1.72 -33.07 -4.28
N GLU A 351 -2.91 -33.32 -3.72
CA GLU A 351 -3.10 -33.50 -2.26
C GLU A 351 -2.47 -34.81 -1.75
N TYR A 352 -2.79 -35.93 -2.40
CA TYR A 352 -2.43 -37.26 -1.89
C TYR A 352 -1.11 -37.82 -2.44
N ARG A 353 -0.52 -37.16 -3.44
CA ARG A 353 0.65 -37.63 -4.22
C ARG A 353 0.50 -39.06 -4.73
N LYS A 354 -0.73 -39.44 -5.10
CA LYS A 354 -1.13 -40.79 -5.50
C LYS A 354 -2.21 -40.75 -6.58
N TYR A 355 -2.13 -41.68 -7.52
CA TYR A 355 -3.08 -41.85 -8.61
C TYR A 355 -3.29 -43.35 -8.87
N LEU A 356 -4.34 -43.70 -9.62
CA LEU A 356 -4.64 -45.08 -10.00
C LEU A 356 -4.40 -45.26 -11.50
N VAL A 357 -4.01 -46.46 -11.93
CA VAL A 357 -3.95 -46.88 -13.34
C VAL A 357 -4.52 -48.29 -13.42
N ASP A 358 -5.63 -48.48 -14.12
CA ASP A 358 -6.38 -49.75 -14.16
C ASP A 358 -6.71 -50.28 -12.75
N GLY A 359 -6.98 -49.36 -11.80
CA GLY A 359 -7.19 -49.66 -10.38
C GLY A 359 -5.93 -49.99 -9.56
N ILE A 360 -4.73 -49.96 -10.14
CA ILE A 360 -3.45 -50.17 -9.44
C ILE A 360 -2.96 -48.84 -8.87
N LEU A 361 -2.60 -48.80 -7.59
CA LEU A 361 -2.19 -47.57 -6.89
C LEU A 361 -0.72 -47.22 -7.15
N HIS A 362 -0.50 -46.06 -7.75
CA HIS A 362 0.81 -45.45 -7.99
C HIS A 362 1.03 -44.21 -7.11
N SER A 363 2.30 -43.88 -6.87
CA SER A 363 2.74 -42.67 -6.16
C SER A 363 3.39 -41.68 -7.14
N LEU A 364 3.18 -40.39 -6.93
CA LEU A 364 3.78 -39.29 -7.71
C LEU A 364 4.93 -38.65 -6.92
N ASN A 365 6.14 -38.76 -7.47
CA ASN A 365 7.35 -38.14 -6.95
C ASN A 365 7.64 -36.82 -7.69
N GLY A 366 8.46 -35.94 -7.11
CA GLY A 366 8.86 -34.67 -7.73
C GLY A 366 8.09 -33.45 -7.21
N GLU A 367 8.25 -32.33 -7.92
CA GLU A 367 7.44 -31.13 -7.73
C GLU A 367 6.09 -31.27 -8.45
N ILE A 368 5.06 -30.66 -7.88
CA ILE A 368 3.70 -30.63 -8.44
C ILE A 368 3.28 -29.17 -8.53
N GLU A 369 2.78 -28.78 -9.70
CA GLU A 369 2.21 -27.46 -9.92
C GLU A 369 0.71 -27.57 -10.20
N ASN A 370 -0.09 -26.76 -9.52
CA ASN A 370 -1.51 -26.63 -9.81
C ASN A 370 -1.67 -25.91 -11.16
N ARG A 371 -2.31 -26.57 -12.13
CA ARG A 371 -2.64 -25.99 -13.45
C ARG A 371 -4.14 -25.79 -13.57
N ILE A 372 -4.54 -24.66 -14.15
CA ILE A 372 -5.94 -24.26 -14.31
C ILE A 372 -6.20 -23.93 -15.78
N ARG A 373 -7.25 -24.51 -16.37
CA ARG A 373 -7.69 -24.24 -17.74
C ARG A 373 -9.11 -23.72 -17.78
N TYR A 374 -9.38 -22.77 -18.67
CA TYR A 374 -10.74 -22.29 -18.95
C TYR A 374 -11.40 -23.17 -20.01
N LEU A 375 -12.45 -23.92 -19.64
CA LEU A 375 -13.23 -24.76 -20.56
C LEU A 375 -14.36 -23.98 -21.28
N GLU A 376 -14.65 -22.77 -20.82
CA GLU A 376 -15.51 -21.79 -21.49
C GLU A 376 -14.71 -20.52 -21.79
N LYS A 377 -15.33 -19.51 -22.42
CA LYS A 377 -14.71 -18.18 -22.50
C LYS A 377 -14.52 -17.62 -21.09
N ASP A 378 -13.41 -16.92 -20.85
CA ASP A 378 -13.30 -16.03 -19.70
C ASP A 378 -12.60 -14.71 -20.00
N ASN A 379 -12.86 -13.69 -19.18
CA ASN A 379 -12.31 -12.35 -19.30
C ASN A 379 -11.80 -11.89 -17.92
N PHE A 380 -10.58 -11.35 -17.85
CA PHE A 380 -10.07 -10.76 -16.61
C PHE A 380 -9.20 -9.52 -16.89
N LEU A 381 -9.07 -8.67 -15.88
CA LEU A 381 -8.22 -7.48 -15.93
C LEU A 381 -6.84 -7.77 -15.34
N ILE A 382 -5.83 -7.11 -15.88
CA ILE A 382 -4.47 -7.02 -15.34
C ILE A 382 -4.26 -5.54 -14.97
N VAL A 383 -4.05 -5.28 -13.68
CA VAL A 383 -4.10 -3.93 -13.07
C VAL A 383 -2.96 -3.71 -12.06
N PRO A 384 -2.60 -2.45 -11.74
CA PRO A 384 -1.81 -2.14 -10.55
C PRO A 384 -2.42 -2.73 -9.25
N ARG A 385 -1.58 -3.09 -8.28
CA ARG A 385 -1.94 -3.65 -6.96
C ARG A 385 -3.03 -2.84 -6.25
N TYR A 386 -2.91 -1.51 -6.27
CA TYR A 386 -3.81 -0.55 -5.61
C TYR A 386 -4.76 0.19 -6.56
N HIS A 387 -4.84 -0.27 -7.82
CA HIS A 387 -5.79 0.25 -8.81
C HIS A 387 -7.23 0.16 -8.26
N PRO A 388 -8.11 1.13 -8.52
CA PRO A 388 -9.46 1.13 -7.95
C PRO A 388 -10.21 -0.19 -8.17
N LEU A 389 -10.06 -0.79 -9.35
CA LEU A 389 -10.72 -2.06 -9.68
C LEU A 389 -10.23 -3.28 -8.86
N ALA A 390 -9.06 -3.21 -8.21
CA ALA A 390 -8.52 -4.30 -7.39
C ALA A 390 -8.88 -4.21 -5.90
N ILE A 391 -9.31 -3.04 -5.41
CA ILE A 391 -9.47 -2.79 -3.95
C ILE A 391 -10.72 -1.97 -3.56
N GLU A 392 -11.41 -1.30 -4.48
CA GLU A 392 -12.59 -0.49 -4.17
C GLU A 392 -13.87 -1.27 -4.44
N TYR A 393 -14.45 -1.86 -3.38
CA TYR A 393 -15.69 -2.65 -3.43
C TYR A 393 -16.81 -2.04 -4.27
N LYS A 394 -16.96 -0.71 -4.23
CA LYS A 394 -17.95 0.08 -5.00
C LYS A 394 -17.83 -0.05 -6.53
N TYR A 395 -16.74 -0.63 -7.05
CA TYR A 395 -16.53 -0.85 -8.49
C TYR A 395 -16.58 -2.34 -8.90
N TYR A 396 -16.53 -3.29 -7.95
CA TYR A 396 -16.45 -4.73 -8.22
C TYR A 396 -17.62 -5.26 -9.04
N ASP A 397 -18.86 -5.00 -8.61
CA ASP A 397 -20.06 -5.42 -9.34
C ASP A 397 -20.08 -4.85 -10.76
N LYS A 398 -19.62 -3.61 -10.94
CA LYS A 398 -19.65 -2.94 -12.23
C LYS A 398 -18.59 -3.48 -13.20
N VAL A 399 -17.41 -3.84 -12.69
CA VAL A 399 -16.42 -4.62 -13.45
C VAL A 399 -16.98 -5.99 -13.82
N LYS A 400 -17.56 -6.72 -12.86
CA LYS A 400 -18.13 -8.05 -13.12
C LYS A 400 -19.18 -7.99 -14.23
N ILE A 401 -20.14 -7.06 -14.16
CA ILE A 401 -21.14 -6.83 -15.20
C ILE A 401 -20.50 -6.60 -16.58
N PHE A 402 -19.48 -5.75 -16.71
CA PHE A 402 -18.81 -5.53 -18.01
C PHE A 402 -18.05 -6.76 -18.52
N LEU A 403 -17.44 -7.54 -17.62
CA LEU A 403 -16.74 -8.78 -17.99
C LEU A 403 -17.72 -9.88 -18.41
N GLU A 404 -18.92 -9.96 -17.80
CA GLU A 404 -20.01 -10.86 -18.23
C GLU A 404 -20.63 -10.38 -19.56
N GLU A 405 -20.88 -9.08 -19.75
CA GLU A 405 -21.36 -8.50 -21.02
C GLU A 405 -20.43 -8.90 -22.19
N LEU A 406 -19.10 -8.89 -21.96
CA LEU A 406 -18.11 -9.31 -22.96
C LEU A 406 -18.07 -10.82 -23.24
N LEU A 407 -18.59 -11.68 -22.35
CA LEU A 407 -18.67 -13.13 -22.63
C LEU A 407 -19.82 -13.45 -23.59
N VAL A 408 -20.95 -12.75 -23.42
CA VAL A 408 -22.18 -12.94 -24.22
C VAL A 408 -22.20 -12.13 -25.52
N ALA A 409 -21.25 -11.21 -25.72
CA ALA A 409 -21.09 -10.45 -26.96
C ALA A 409 -20.87 -11.36 -28.18
N LYS A 410 -21.55 -11.03 -29.27
CA LYS A 410 -21.70 -11.89 -30.47
C LYS A 410 -20.83 -11.46 -31.65
N ASN A 411 -20.32 -10.23 -31.62
CA ASN A 411 -19.57 -9.59 -32.70
C ASN A 411 -18.64 -8.49 -32.15
N SER A 412 -17.74 -8.00 -33.01
CA SER A 412 -16.77 -6.92 -32.73
C SER A 412 -17.42 -5.62 -32.27
N ASP A 413 -18.64 -5.34 -32.70
CA ASP A 413 -19.27 -4.04 -32.53
C ASP A 413 -19.91 -3.96 -31.13
N GLU A 414 -20.59 -5.04 -30.70
CA GLU A 414 -20.99 -5.27 -29.32
C GLU A 414 -19.79 -5.26 -28.36
N GLU A 415 -18.70 -5.97 -28.69
CA GLU A 415 -17.46 -5.96 -27.88
C GLU A 415 -16.92 -4.52 -27.74
N ASN A 416 -16.81 -3.78 -28.84
CA ASN A 416 -16.28 -2.42 -28.88
C ASN A 416 -17.17 -1.42 -28.13
N GLU A 417 -18.50 -1.54 -28.18
CA GLU A 417 -19.39 -0.76 -27.33
C GLU A 417 -19.10 -0.99 -25.85
N ILE A 418 -18.87 -2.25 -25.42
CA ILE A 418 -18.56 -2.56 -24.02
C ILE A 418 -17.17 -2.05 -23.64
N HIS A 419 -16.16 -2.13 -24.51
CA HIS A 419 -14.86 -1.48 -24.29
C HIS A 419 -15.01 0.05 -24.11
N ILE A 420 -15.90 0.70 -24.89
CA ILE A 420 -16.23 2.12 -24.70
C ILE A 420 -16.93 2.37 -23.36
N LYS A 421 -17.83 1.48 -22.88
CA LYS A 421 -18.41 1.57 -21.53
C LYS A 421 -17.33 1.50 -20.45
N ILE A 422 -16.40 0.53 -20.56
CA ILE A 422 -15.28 0.33 -19.63
C ILE A 422 -14.38 1.56 -19.58
N SER A 423 -13.96 2.09 -20.74
CA SER A 423 -13.10 3.29 -20.84
C SER A 423 -13.76 4.57 -20.29
N ARG A 424 -15.09 4.72 -20.48
CA ARG A 424 -15.85 5.81 -19.86
C ARG A 424 -15.97 5.64 -18.35
N PHE A 425 -16.11 4.40 -17.87
CA PHE A 425 -16.21 4.10 -16.44
C PHE A 425 -14.89 4.32 -15.71
N SER A 426 -13.74 3.90 -16.26
CA SER A 426 -12.43 4.16 -15.64
C SER A 426 -12.11 5.63 -15.47
N ARG A 427 -12.51 6.47 -16.44
CA ARG A 427 -12.43 7.94 -16.35
C ARG A 427 -13.30 8.56 -15.24
N SER A 428 -14.23 7.80 -14.65
CA SER A 428 -15.05 8.22 -13.48
C SER A 428 -14.53 7.70 -12.14
N MET A 429 -13.43 6.94 -12.13
CA MET A 429 -12.79 6.46 -10.91
C MET A 429 -11.90 7.54 -10.30
N TYR A 430 -11.83 7.53 -8.98
CA TYR A 430 -10.88 8.35 -8.22
C TYR A 430 -9.64 7.53 -7.86
N ARG A 431 -8.51 8.20 -7.64
CA ARG A 431 -7.31 7.57 -7.06
C ARG A 431 -7.67 7.01 -5.69
N THR A 432 -7.12 5.85 -5.34
CA THR A 432 -7.44 5.20 -4.06
C THR A 432 -6.54 5.74 -2.95
N LEU A 433 -7.07 5.81 -1.72
CA LEU A 433 -6.27 6.17 -0.53
C LEU A 433 -5.20 5.12 -0.16
N ALA A 434 -5.13 4.01 -0.89
CA ALA A 434 -4.04 3.03 -0.81
C ALA A 434 -2.94 3.34 -1.84
N ASP A 435 -3.29 3.80 -3.04
CA ASP A 435 -2.34 4.29 -4.06
C ASP A 435 -1.71 5.64 -3.65
N ASP A 436 -2.44 6.47 -2.90
CA ASP A 436 -1.88 7.65 -2.21
C ASP A 436 -0.94 7.28 -1.04
N ARG A 437 -1.13 6.11 -0.42
CA ARG A 437 -0.24 5.53 0.60
C ARG A 437 0.92 4.71 0.02
N GLU A 438 0.96 4.48 -1.29
CA GLU A 438 2.04 3.73 -1.91
C GLU A 438 3.33 4.57 -1.97
N ASN A 439 4.35 4.15 -1.23
CA ASN A 439 5.68 4.73 -1.30
C ASN A 439 6.21 4.66 -2.74
N ARG A 440 6.67 5.79 -3.29
CA ARG A 440 7.18 5.88 -4.68
C ARG A 440 8.25 4.83 -5.02
N PHE A 441 8.96 4.35 -4.00
CA PHE A 441 9.86 3.23 -4.05
C PHE A 441 9.44 2.18 -3.01
N VAL A 442 9.22 0.95 -3.44
CA VAL A 442 8.88 -0.20 -2.61
C VAL A 442 10.07 -1.17 -2.62
N TYR A 443 10.60 -1.48 -1.44
CA TYR A 443 11.81 -2.30 -1.28
C TYR A 443 11.53 -3.80 -1.19
N ASP A 444 10.27 -4.18 -0.90
CA ASP A 444 9.85 -5.53 -0.51
C ASP A 444 8.63 -6.02 -1.31
N TYR A 445 8.76 -6.13 -2.64
CA TYR A 445 7.92 -7.07 -3.42
C TYR A 445 8.68 -8.40 -3.52
N TYR A 446 8.74 -9.14 -2.42
CA TYR A 446 9.32 -10.50 -2.39
C TYR A 446 8.45 -11.47 -3.17
#